data_AF-A0A821Z0Q7-F1
#
_entry.id   AF-A0A821Z0Q7-F1
#
_cell.length_a   1.000
_cell.length_b   1.000
_cell.length_c   1.000
_cell.angle_alpha   90.00
_cell.angle_beta   90.00
_cell.angle_gamma   90.00
#
_symmetry.space_group_name_H-M   'P 1'
#
loop_
_entity.id
_entity.type
_entity.pdbx_description
1 polymer ?
#
loop_
_entity_poly.entity_id
_entity_poly.type
_entity_poly.pdbx_seq_one_letter_code
_entity_poly.pdbx_strand_id
1 'polypeptide(L)'
;MLNGHSQQDNNQFDDLNGLLSINNLGEFDMGKYTMKLLTGSDRLYKLKTDRQARLMDTMSLYRKEERFCDVVLCVQGIRHPAHKIVLASVSSYFASMFGKSGHIEAFTTEDIDLTKLVPCPFTMNIILDFMYTSHVQLNDRC
;
A
#
# COMPACT_ATOMS: atom_id res chain seq x y z
N MET A 1 36.61 10.64 37.64
CA MET A 1 37.62 10.52 36.57
C MET A 1 37.06 9.49 35.59
N LEU A 2 36.42 9.93 34.50
CA LEU A 2 36.96 10.00 33.10
C LEU A 2 37.44 8.60 32.64
N ASN A 3 37.04 7.96 31.54
CA ASN A 3 36.42 8.24 30.22
C ASN A 3 35.92 6.87 29.69
N GLY A 4 35.13 6.65 28.63
CA GLY A 4 34.66 7.45 27.50
C GLY A 4 34.06 6.49 26.44
N HIS A 5 33.21 7.03 25.57
CA HIS A 5 32.52 6.48 24.39
C HIS A 5 33.27 5.36 23.62
N SER A 6 32.62 4.39 22.97
CA SER A 6 31.68 4.59 21.85
C SER A 6 30.91 3.30 21.47
N GLN A 7 29.58 3.33 21.53
CA GLN A 7 28.74 2.49 20.67
C GLN A 7 28.57 3.25 19.35
N GLN A 8 29.24 2.79 18.30
CA GLN A 8 28.91 3.13 16.91
C GLN A 8 28.07 1.98 16.37
N ASP A 9 26.75 2.03 16.56
CA ASP A 9 25.84 1.46 15.57
C ASP A 9 25.63 2.55 14.53
N ASN A 10 26.59 2.64 13.60
CA ASN A 10 26.44 3.47 12.42
C ASN A 10 25.36 2.85 11.54
N ASN A 11 24.21 3.51 11.55
CA ASN A 11 23.22 3.54 10.47
C ASN A 11 23.85 3.15 9.13
N GLN A 12 23.63 1.91 8.68
CA GLN A 12 23.84 1.54 7.29
C GLN A 12 22.65 2.09 6.46
N PHE A 13 22.56 3.40 6.40
CA PHE A 13 21.66 4.17 5.53
C PHE A 13 22.44 5.16 4.64
N ASP A 14 23.77 5.02 4.58
CA ASP A 14 24.66 5.95 3.85
C ASP A 14 24.94 5.58 2.38
N ASP A 15 24.40 4.47 1.86
CA ASP A 15 24.62 4.08 0.45
C ASP A 15 23.70 4.80 -0.56
N LEU A 16 22.84 5.72 -0.11
CA LEU A 16 22.04 6.56 -1.02
C LEU A 16 22.77 7.83 -1.48
N ASN A 17 23.96 8.11 -0.93
CA ASN A 17 24.76 9.30 -1.29
C ASN A 17 25.23 9.30 -2.76
N GLY A 18 25.19 8.15 -3.45
CA GLY A 18 25.50 8.04 -4.88
C GLY A 18 24.30 8.14 -5.82
N LEU A 19 23.05 8.03 -5.33
CA LEU A 19 21.90 7.77 -6.19
C LEU A 19 20.96 8.95 -6.40
N LEU A 20 21.12 10.08 -5.70
CA LEU A 20 20.17 11.20 -5.80
C LEU A 20 20.86 12.57 -5.76
N SER A 21 21.76 12.82 -6.71
CA SER A 21 21.95 14.21 -7.14
C SER A 21 20.76 14.60 -8.02
N ILE A 22 19.63 14.95 -7.39
CA ILE A 22 18.44 15.53 -8.04
C ILE A 22 18.73 16.84 -8.80
N ASN A 23 19.98 17.32 -8.76
CA ASN A 23 20.46 18.49 -9.48
C ASN A 23 20.26 18.42 -11.00
N ASN A 24 20.15 17.21 -11.58
CA ASN A 24 19.95 17.00 -13.03
C ASN A 24 18.52 16.56 -13.41
N LEU A 25 17.59 16.45 -12.45
CA LEU A 25 16.21 16.04 -12.76
C LEU A 25 15.39 17.26 -13.21
N GLY A 26 15.55 17.67 -14.47
CA GLY A 26 14.84 18.81 -15.05
C GLY A 26 13.32 18.60 -15.09
N GLU A 27 12.90 17.46 -15.64
CA GLU A 27 11.50 17.04 -15.72
C GLU A 27 11.42 15.51 -15.63
N PHE A 28 10.59 14.98 -14.73
CA PHE A 28 10.30 13.55 -14.64
C PHE A 28 8.80 13.33 -14.83
N ASP A 29 8.44 12.81 -16.01
CA ASP A 29 7.06 12.52 -16.38
C ASP A 29 6.70 11.07 -16.03
N MET A 30 5.70 10.89 -15.19
CA MET A 30 5.09 9.62 -14.80
C MET A 30 3.71 9.44 -15.46
N GLY A 31 3.44 10.15 -16.56
CA GLY A 31 2.19 10.16 -17.31
C GLY A 31 1.11 10.98 -16.61
N LYS A 32 0.57 10.48 -15.50
CA LYS A 32 -0.48 11.19 -14.72
C LYS A 32 0.09 12.37 -13.91
N TYR A 33 1.38 12.35 -13.64
CA TYR A 33 2.07 13.34 -12.82
C TYR A 33 3.42 13.67 -13.43
N THR A 34 3.77 14.95 -13.41
CA THR A 34 5.08 15.43 -13.84
C THR A 34 5.74 16.15 -12.68
N MET A 35 6.96 15.76 -12.33
CA MET A 35 7.81 16.50 -11.39
C MET A 35 8.68 17.46 -12.20
N LYS A 36 8.58 18.76 -11.93
CA LYS A 36 9.41 19.79 -12.55
C LYS A 36 10.21 20.51 -11.48
N LEU A 37 11.50 20.72 -11.73
CA LEU A 37 12.34 21.56 -10.90
C LEU A 37 12.05 23.03 -11.25
N LEU A 38 11.57 23.81 -10.29
CA LEU A 38 11.48 25.27 -10.43
C LEU A 38 12.82 25.87 -10.01
N THR A 39 13.47 26.62 -10.91
CA THR A 39 14.77 27.24 -10.66
C THR A 39 14.63 28.41 -9.67
N GLY A 40 15.30 28.30 -8.52
CA GLY A 40 15.31 29.27 -7.42
C GLY A 40 16.05 28.71 -6.19
N SER A 41 16.34 29.56 -5.19
CA SER A 41 17.09 29.18 -3.97
C SER A 41 16.40 28.08 -3.14
N ASP A 42 15.07 27.99 -3.27
CA ASP A 42 14.23 26.97 -2.66
C ASP A 42 13.65 26.08 -3.77
N ARG A 43 14.09 24.82 -3.80
CA ARG A 43 13.63 23.82 -4.78
C ARG A 43 12.25 23.31 -4.37
N LEU A 44 11.19 23.99 -4.80
CA LEU A 44 9.81 23.63 -4.48
C LEU A 44 9.20 22.73 -5.57
N TYR A 45 8.84 21.49 -5.21
CA TYR A 45 8.04 20.60 -6.05
C TYR A 45 6.55 20.77 -5.70
N LYS A 46 5.74 21.28 -6.64
CA LYS A 46 4.30 21.48 -6.41
C LYS A 46 3.47 20.44 -7.15
N LEU A 47 2.79 19.59 -6.40
CA LEU A 47 1.78 18.69 -6.92
C LEU A 47 0.41 19.36 -6.96
N LYS A 48 -0.27 19.25 -8.09
CA LYS A 48 -1.41 20.12 -8.46
C LYS A 48 -2.78 19.65 -7.92
N THR A 49 -2.85 18.53 -7.20
CA THR A 49 -4.13 17.86 -6.88
C THR A 49 -4.06 17.06 -5.58
N ASP A 50 -5.23 16.75 -5.00
CA ASP A 50 -5.39 15.74 -3.94
C ASP A 50 -4.88 14.38 -4.46
N ARG A 51 -3.65 14.04 -4.08
CA ARG A 51 -2.96 12.84 -4.54
C ARG A 51 -3.50 11.60 -3.85
N GLN A 52 -3.94 11.74 -2.61
CA GLN A 52 -4.39 10.66 -1.76
C GLN A 52 -5.69 10.07 -2.30
N ALA A 53 -6.70 10.92 -2.55
CA ALA A 53 -7.97 10.48 -3.13
C ALA A 53 -7.75 9.80 -4.49
N ARG A 54 -7.00 10.45 -5.39
CA ARG A 54 -6.70 9.90 -6.72
C ARG A 54 -5.91 8.60 -6.69
N LEU A 55 -5.03 8.41 -5.70
CA LEU A 55 -4.28 7.17 -5.51
C LEU A 55 -5.25 6.06 -5.12
N MET A 56 -6.11 6.28 -4.14
CA MET A 56 -7.08 5.28 -3.68
C MET A 56 -8.12 4.94 -4.76
N ASP A 57 -8.59 5.92 -5.52
CA ASP A 57 -9.44 5.68 -6.71
C ASP A 57 -8.75 4.76 -7.72
N THR A 58 -7.46 4.99 -7.96
CA THR A 58 -6.66 4.19 -8.90
C THR A 58 -6.45 2.77 -8.36
N MET A 59 -6.18 2.62 -7.06
CA MET A 59 -6.07 1.31 -6.41
C MET A 59 -7.39 0.53 -6.46
N SER A 60 -8.52 1.20 -6.29
CA SER A 60 -9.86 0.61 -6.38
C SER A 60 -10.14 0.13 -7.80
N LEU A 61 -9.80 0.93 -8.81
CA LEU A 61 -9.88 0.53 -10.22
C LEU A 61 -9.02 -0.71 -10.50
N TYR A 62 -7.75 -0.69 -10.09
CA TYR A 62 -6.85 -1.85 -10.30
C TYR A 62 -7.35 -3.12 -9.62
N ARG A 63 -7.97 -3.03 -8.43
CA ARG A 63 -8.63 -4.18 -7.80
C ARG A 63 -9.76 -4.74 -8.67
N LYS A 64 -10.64 -3.87 -9.20
CA LYS A 64 -11.77 -4.28 -10.06
C LYS A 64 -11.32 -4.87 -11.39
N GLU A 65 -10.19 -4.42 -11.91
CA GLU A 65 -9.53 -4.96 -13.11
C GLU A 65 -8.62 -6.17 -12.80
N GLU A 66 -8.52 -6.59 -11.53
CA GLU A 66 -7.61 -7.65 -11.04
C GLU A 66 -6.12 -7.41 -11.37
N ARG A 67 -5.73 -6.15 -11.55
CA ARG A 67 -4.35 -5.77 -11.89
C ARG A 67 -3.52 -5.59 -10.63
N PHE A 68 -2.31 -6.14 -10.66
CA PHE A 68 -1.33 -6.02 -9.56
C PHE A 68 -1.78 -6.65 -8.22
N CYS A 69 -2.91 -7.38 -8.21
CA CYS A 69 -3.37 -8.12 -7.05
C CYS A 69 -2.38 -9.25 -6.73
N ASP A 70 -1.86 -9.22 -5.50
CA ASP A 70 -0.83 -10.11 -4.97
C ASP A 70 -1.38 -11.02 -3.86
N VAL A 71 -2.69 -10.96 -3.60
CA VAL A 71 -3.43 -11.84 -2.71
C VAL A 71 -4.85 -12.06 -3.23
N VAL A 72 -5.39 -13.24 -2.93
CA VAL A 72 -6.79 -13.58 -3.18
C VAL A 72 -7.40 -14.04 -1.85
N LEU A 73 -8.53 -13.45 -1.49
CA LEU A 73 -9.29 -13.81 -0.30
C LEU A 73 -10.47 -14.68 -0.73
N CYS A 74 -10.61 -15.86 -0.13
CA CYS A 74 -11.66 -16.82 -0.44
C CYS A 74 -12.73 -16.81 0.66
N VAL A 75 -13.99 -16.70 0.27
CA VAL A 75 -15.14 -16.84 1.17
C VAL A 75 -16.14 -17.78 0.53
N GLN A 76 -16.41 -18.92 1.16
CA GLN A 76 -17.30 -19.97 0.64
C GLN A 76 -16.98 -20.37 -0.81
N GLY A 77 -15.69 -20.43 -1.15
CA GLY A 77 -15.21 -20.75 -2.50
C GLY A 77 -15.29 -19.61 -3.52
N ILE A 78 -15.82 -18.44 -3.16
CA ILE A 78 -15.79 -17.24 -3.98
C ILE A 78 -14.47 -16.50 -3.76
N ARG A 79 -13.81 -16.15 -4.86
CA ARG A 79 -12.50 -15.50 -4.88
C ARG A 79 -12.63 -13.99 -4.93
N HIS A 80 -11.83 -13.29 -4.13
CA HIS A 80 -11.77 -11.84 -4.07
C HIS A 80 -10.32 -11.37 -4.19
N PRO A 81 -9.84 -11.05 -5.41
CA PRO A 81 -8.50 -10.48 -5.62
C PRO A 81 -8.34 -9.13 -4.94
N ALA A 82 -7.17 -8.89 -4.33
CA ALA A 82 -6.85 -7.66 -3.63
C ALA A 82 -5.33 -7.39 -3.58
N HIS A 83 -4.96 -6.23 -3.03
CA HIS A 83 -3.57 -5.81 -2.82
C HIS A 83 -3.22 -5.91 -1.34
N LYS A 84 -2.21 -6.73 -0.99
CA LYS A 84 -1.71 -6.89 0.39
C LYS A 84 -1.41 -5.55 1.03
N ILE A 85 -0.78 -4.63 0.27
CA ILE A 85 -0.39 -3.31 0.79
C ILE A 85 -1.59 -2.43 1.17
N VAL A 86 -2.69 -2.49 0.42
CA VAL A 86 -3.91 -1.72 0.73
C VAL A 86 -4.62 -2.34 1.93
N LEU A 87 -4.71 -3.67 1.98
CA LEU A 87 -5.32 -4.36 3.11
C LEU A 87 -4.54 -4.13 4.41
N ALA A 88 -3.21 -4.20 4.36
CA ALA A 88 -2.32 -3.98 5.50
C ALA A 88 -2.35 -2.53 6.00
N SER A 89 -2.47 -1.54 5.10
CA SER A 89 -2.50 -0.14 5.51
C SER A 89 -3.78 0.25 6.25
N VAL A 90 -4.90 -0.44 5.94
CA VAL A 90 -6.21 -0.17 6.53
C VAL A 90 -6.53 -1.07 7.73
N SER A 91 -5.92 -2.26 7.81
CA SER A 91 -6.25 -3.28 8.82
C SER A 91 -5.02 -3.88 9.47
N SER A 92 -4.93 -3.74 10.78
CA SER A 92 -3.88 -4.36 11.61
C SER A 92 -3.93 -5.90 11.58
N TYR A 93 -5.10 -6.50 11.32
CA TYR A 93 -5.24 -7.93 11.08
C TYR A 93 -4.44 -8.36 9.85
N PHE A 94 -4.69 -7.70 8.71
CA PHE A 94 -3.99 -7.98 7.47
C PHE A 94 -2.51 -7.60 7.56
N ALA A 95 -2.16 -6.49 8.21
CA ALA A 95 -0.76 -6.13 8.46
C ALA A 95 -0.02 -7.20 9.27
N SER A 96 -0.65 -7.72 10.31
CA SER A 96 -0.06 -8.79 11.15
C SER A 96 0.04 -10.12 10.39
N MET A 97 -0.97 -10.44 9.58
CA MET A 97 -1.03 -11.66 8.78
C MET A 97 0.05 -11.66 7.70
N PHE A 98 0.25 -10.53 6.99
CA PHE A 98 1.23 -10.41 5.92
C PHE A 98 2.65 -10.08 6.43
N GLY A 99 2.78 -9.43 7.58
CA GLY A 99 4.07 -8.98 8.12
C GLY A 99 4.84 -10.05 8.91
N LYS A 100 4.20 -11.15 9.30
CA LYS A 100 4.88 -12.25 10.00
C LYS A 100 5.53 -13.20 8.99
N SER A 101 6.86 -13.30 9.03
CA SER A 101 7.71 -14.25 8.27
C SER A 101 7.45 -15.74 8.57
N GLY A 102 6.37 -16.09 9.27
CA GLY A 102 6.06 -17.44 9.74
C GLY A 102 4.69 -17.99 9.32
N HIS A 103 3.87 -17.24 8.56
CA HIS A 103 2.71 -17.84 7.89
C HIS A 103 3.08 -18.13 6.45
N ILE A 104 3.30 -19.42 6.17
CA ILE A 104 3.64 -19.93 4.84
C ILE A 104 2.56 -19.48 3.84
N GLU A 105 1.29 -19.47 4.24
CA GLU A 105 0.14 -18.95 3.46
C GLU A 105 0.27 -17.47 3.04
N ALA A 106 1.02 -16.65 3.78
CA ALA A 106 1.24 -15.24 3.43
C ALA A 106 2.35 -15.07 2.36
N PHE A 107 3.20 -16.09 2.18
CA PHE A 107 4.31 -16.14 1.22
C PHE A 107 4.04 -17.07 0.04
N THR A 108 3.06 -17.97 0.14
CA THR A 108 2.59 -18.78 -0.97
C THR A 108 1.53 -18.03 -1.76
N THR A 109 1.42 -18.32 -3.05
CA THR A 109 0.35 -17.88 -3.95
C THR A 109 -0.99 -18.54 -3.63
N GLU A 110 -1.18 -19.02 -2.40
CA GLU A 110 -2.38 -19.74 -1.98
C GLU A 110 -3.46 -18.75 -1.58
N ASP A 111 -4.67 -19.00 -2.07
CA ASP A 111 -5.83 -18.20 -1.74
C ASP A 111 -6.11 -18.29 -0.22
N ILE A 112 -6.32 -17.16 0.45
CA ILE A 112 -6.52 -17.08 1.90
C ILE A 112 -7.99 -17.33 2.22
N ASP A 113 -8.30 -18.45 2.88
CA ASP A 113 -9.68 -18.78 3.26
C ASP A 113 -10.14 -18.00 4.50
N LEU A 114 -11.12 -17.12 4.30
CA LEU A 114 -11.78 -16.31 5.33
C LEU A 114 -13.20 -16.79 5.64
N THR A 115 -13.62 -17.97 5.15
CA THR A 115 -14.99 -18.50 5.33
C THR A 115 -15.42 -18.58 6.81
N LYS A 116 -14.46 -18.83 7.72
CA LYS A 116 -14.74 -18.88 9.17
C LYS A 116 -14.94 -17.49 9.80
N LEU A 117 -14.45 -16.44 9.15
CA LEU A 117 -14.50 -15.05 9.65
C LEU A 117 -15.64 -14.26 8.99
N VAL A 118 -15.87 -14.50 7.70
CA VAL A 118 -16.84 -13.79 6.88
C VAL A 118 -17.95 -14.76 6.45
N PRO A 119 -19.18 -14.63 6.99
CA PRO A 119 -20.25 -15.59 6.74
C PRO A 119 -20.80 -15.58 5.30
N CYS A 120 -20.64 -14.46 4.59
CA CYS A 120 -21.23 -14.24 3.27
C CYS A 120 -20.21 -13.60 2.31
N PRO A 121 -20.00 -14.17 1.10
CA PRO A 121 -19.11 -13.59 0.09
C PRO A 121 -19.44 -12.15 -0.28
N PHE A 122 -20.73 -11.78 -0.27
CA PHE A 122 -21.15 -10.41 -0.57
C PHE A 122 -20.67 -9.40 0.49
N THR A 123 -20.66 -9.81 1.77
CA THR A 123 -20.07 -9.01 2.85
C THR A 123 -18.59 -8.73 2.60
N MET A 124 -17.87 -9.67 1.99
CA MET A 124 -16.46 -9.47 1.66
C MET A 124 -16.25 -8.36 0.63
N ASN A 125 -17.13 -8.27 -0.39
CA ASN A 125 -17.07 -7.17 -1.36
C ASN A 125 -17.33 -5.82 -0.69
N ILE A 126 -18.29 -5.75 0.24
CA ILE A 126 -18.57 -4.54 1.03
C ILE A 126 -17.35 -4.12 1.86
N ILE A 127 -16.69 -5.08 2.52
CA ILE A 127 -15.47 -4.84 3.31
C ILE A 127 -14.35 -4.29 2.40
N LEU A 128 -14.15 -4.91 1.24
CA LEU A 128 -13.13 -4.46 0.29
C LEU A 128 -13.45 -3.08 -0.28
N ASP A 129 -14.70 -2.79 -0.63
CA ASP A 129 -15.10 -1.47 -1.10
C ASP A 129 -14.84 -0.40 -0.03
N PHE A 130 -15.15 -0.70 1.24
CA PHE A 130 -14.81 0.18 2.35
C PHE A 130 -13.30 0.39 2.47
N MET A 131 -12.49 -0.67 2.41
CA MET A 131 -11.03 -0.56 2.52
C MET A 131 -10.41 0.29 1.41
N TYR A 132 -10.97 0.25 0.20
CA TYR A 132 -10.43 0.98 -0.94
C TYR A 132 -11.01 2.38 -1.13
N THR A 133 -12.20 2.67 -0.59
CA THR A 133 -12.90 3.95 -0.84
C THR A 133 -13.19 4.74 0.43
N SER A 134 -12.99 4.15 1.62
CA SER A 134 -13.42 4.68 2.92
C SER A 134 -14.93 4.94 3.03
N HIS A 135 -15.74 4.43 2.09
CA HIS A 135 -17.18 4.63 2.03
C HIS A 135 -17.89 3.28 1.88
N VAL A 136 -19.01 3.13 2.58
CA VAL A 136 -19.82 1.93 2.53
C VAL A 136 -21.28 2.28 2.72
N GLN A 137 -22.15 1.68 1.91
CA GLN A 137 -23.60 1.75 2.10
C GLN A 137 -24.06 0.41 2.68
N LEU A 138 -24.49 0.44 3.94
CA LEU A 138 -25.11 -0.70 4.59
C LEU A 138 -26.62 -0.60 4.37
N ASN A 139 -27.20 -1.65 3.79
CA ASN A 139 -28.65 -1.78 3.67
C ASN A 139 -29.11 -2.84 4.66
N ASP A 140 -30.18 -2.56 5.43
CA ASP A 140 -30.73 -3.43 6.48
C ASP A 140 -31.43 -4.70 5.97
N ARG A 141 -31.07 -5.19 4.77
CA ARG A 141 -31.67 -6.38 4.16
C ARG A 141 -30.57 -7.37 3.80
N CYS A 142 -30.20 -8.18 4.80
CA CYS A 142 -29.59 -9.48 4.59
C CYS A 142 -30.70 -10.55 4.53
#